data_AF-A0A934H790-F1
#
_entry.id   AF-A0A934H790-F1
#
_cell.length_a   1.000
_cell.length_b   1.000
_cell.length_c   1.000
_cell.angle_alpha   90.00
_cell.angle_beta   90.00
_cell.angle_gamma   90.00
#
_symmetry.space_group_name_H-M   'P 1'
#
loop_
_entity.id
_entity.type
_entity.pdbx_description
1 polymer ?
#
loop_
_entity_poly.entity_id
_entity_poly.type
_entity_poly.pdbx_seq_one_letter_code
_entity_poly.pdbx_strand_id
1 'polypeptide(L)' 'MKIALVSPYDYPYPGGVTEHIYHLNQEFTRRGHQVKIIAPSSTDQDELEDNVYKFGGIVSLPVSGSWARISVSLRAYPS' A
#
# COMPACT_ATOMS: atom_id res chain seq x y z
N MET A 1 3.42 -18.33 7.17
CA MET A 1 2.87 -17.32 8.12
C MET A 1 1.88 -16.43 7.38
N LYS A 2 1.08 -15.63 8.08
CA LYS A 2 0.24 -14.58 7.48
C LYS A 2 0.93 -13.23 7.68
N ILE A 3 1.19 -12.50 6.60
CA ILE A 3 1.95 -11.24 6.59
C ILE A 3 1.10 -10.16 5.90
N ALA A 4 1.00 -8.99 6.52
CA ALA A 4 0.37 -7.82 5.92
C ALA A 4 1.43 -6.74 5.68
N LEU A 5 1.60 -6.33 4.43
CA LEU A 5 2.44 -5.20 4.03
C LEU A 5 1.53 -3.98 3.90
N VAL A 6 1.72 -2.98 4.76
CA VAL A 6 0.89 -1.77 4.78
C VAL A 6 1.71 -0.59 4.28
N SER A 7 1.19 0.11 3.28
CA SER A 7 1.85 1.28 2.68
C SER A 7 0.96 2.50 2.77
N PRO A 8 1.51 3.69 3.06
CA PRO A 8 0.79 4.94 2.87
C PRO A 8 0.77 5.38 1.39
N TYR A 9 1.57 4.77 0.51
CA TYR A 9 1.76 5.23 -0.87
C TYR A 9 0.82 4.55 -1.86
N ASP A 10 0.48 5.30 -2.91
CA ASP A 10 -0.25 4.84 -4.08
C ASP A 10 0.42 3.60 -4.72
N TYR A 11 -0.19 2.43 -4.61
CA TYR A 11 0.31 1.16 -5.14
C TYR A 11 -0.63 0.67 -6.26
N PRO A 12 -0.12 0.18 -7.40
CA PRO A 12 1.28 -0.11 -7.72
C PRO A 12 1.98 1.05 -8.47
N TYR A 13 1.75 2.31 -8.09
CA TYR A 13 2.41 3.43 -8.78
C TYR A 13 3.94 3.37 -8.59
N PRO A 14 4.77 3.53 -9.65
CA PRO A 14 6.22 3.37 -9.55
C PRO A 14 6.87 4.32 -8.54
N GLY A 15 7.76 3.78 -7.70
CA GLY A 15 8.51 4.51 -6.69
C GLY A 15 9.33 3.59 -5.79
N GLY A 16 10.32 4.14 -5.07
CA GLY A 16 11.22 3.31 -4.27
C GLY A 16 10.53 2.45 -3.20
N VAL A 17 9.45 2.96 -2.59
CA VAL A 17 8.70 2.23 -1.56
C VAL A 17 7.79 1.15 -2.16
N THR A 18 7.12 1.45 -3.28
CA THR A 18 6.24 0.49 -3.95
C THR A 18 7.05 -0.65 -4.57
N GLU A 19 8.23 -0.36 -5.14
CA GLU A 19 9.17 -1.36 -5.64
C GLU A 19 9.69 -2.27 -4.51
N HIS A 20 10.02 -1.68 -3.36
CA HIS A 20 10.41 -2.45 -2.19
C HIS A 20 9.30 -3.40 -1.72
N ILE A 21 8.06 -2.92 -1.65
CA ILE A 21 6.90 -3.74 -1.27
C ILE A 21 6.68 -4.87 -2.27
N TYR A 22 6.80 -4.59 -3.57
CA TYR A 22 6.67 -5.58 -4.62
C TYR A 22 7.67 -6.74 -4.44
N HIS A 23 8.96 -6.43 -4.32
CA HIS A 23 9.99 -7.46 -4.11
C HIS A 23 9.83 -8.19 -2.78
N LEU A 24 9.43 -7.50 -1.72
CA LEU A 24 9.20 -8.11 -0.41
C LEU A 24 8.01 -9.08 -0.44
N ASN A 25 6.92 -8.70 -1.13
CA ASN A 25 5.77 -9.57 -1.38
C ASN A 25 6.18 -10.83 -2.13
N GLN A 26 6.97 -10.68 -3.21
CA GLN A 26 7.46 -11.82 -3.98
C GLN A 26 8.33 -12.76 -3.13
N GLU A 27 9.28 -12.23 -2.37
CA GLU A 27 10.19 -13.06 -1.57
C GLU A 27 9.45 -13.79 -0.45
N PHE A 28 8.53 -13.13 0.26
CA PHE A 28 7.75 -13.80 1.30
C PHE A 28 6.79 -14.84 0.72
N THR A 29 6.19 -14.58 -0.43
CA THR A 29 5.36 -15.56 -1.13
C THR A 29 6.19 -16.77 -1.57
N ARG A 30 7.40 -16.55 -2.11
CA ARG A 30 8.35 -17.62 -2.47
C ARG A 30 8.77 -18.48 -1.28
N ARG A 31 8.82 -17.91 -0.08
CA ARG A 31 9.08 -18.64 1.18
C ARG A 31 7.84 -19.38 1.73
N GLY A 32 6.72 -19.39 1.01
CA GLY A 32 5.49 -20.08 1.41
C GLY A 32 4.67 -19.31 2.44
N HIS A 33 4.80 -17.99 2.51
CA HIS A 33 3.95 -17.15 3.37
C HIS A 33 2.74 -16.64 2.59
N GLN A 34 1.62 -16.46 3.30
CA GLN A 34 0.44 -15.77 2.77
C GLN A 34 0.64 -14.27 3.00
N VAL A 35 0.79 -13.52 1.93
CA VAL A 35 1.06 -12.07 1.99
C VAL A 35 -0.15 -11.31 1.46
N LYS A 36 -0.53 -10.24 2.13
CA LYS A 36 -1.50 -9.26 1.64
C LYS A 36 -0.89 -7.87 1.65
N ILE A 37 -1.16 -7.08 0.62
CA ILE A 37 -0.75 -5.69 0.53
C ILE A 37 -1.97 -4.82 0.84
N ILE A 38 -1.82 -3.84 1.71
CA ILE A 38 -2.87 -2.87 2.07
C ILE A 38 -2.31 -1.49 1.80
N ALA A 39 -2.82 -0.84 0.76
CA ALA A 39 -2.30 0.44 0.30
C ALA A 39 -3.40 1.30 -0.34
N PRO A 40 -3.22 2.61 -0.42
CA PRO A 40 -3.99 3.45 -1.33
C PRO A 40 -3.67 3.07 -2.77
N SER A 41 -4.62 3.29 -3.67
CA SER A 41 -4.39 3.03 -5.09
C SER A 41 -5.20 4.00 -5.95
N SER A 42 -4.57 4.61 -6.94
CA SER A 42 -5.27 5.33 -8.01
C SER A 42 -5.94 4.38 -8.99
N THR A 43 -5.49 3.13 -9.04
CA THR A 43 -6.04 2.04 -9.85
C THR A 43 -7.31 1.49 -9.20
N ASP A 44 -8.25 1.01 -10.01
CA ASP A 44 -9.48 0.41 -9.50
C ASP A 44 -9.21 -0.97 -8.90
N GLN A 45 -9.98 -1.35 -7.88
CA GLN A 45 -9.74 -2.60 -7.14
C GLN A 45 -9.79 -3.84 -8.04
N ASP A 46 -10.61 -3.80 -9.09
CA ASP A 46 -10.77 -4.90 -10.06
C ASP A 46 -9.54 -5.07 -10.98
N GLU A 47 -8.66 -4.07 -11.04
CA GLU A 47 -7.42 -4.09 -11.83
C GLU A 47 -6.18 -4.42 -10.98
N LEU A 48 -6.35 -4.54 -9.66
CA LEU A 48 -5.26 -4.89 -8.74
C LEU A 48 -5.12 -6.41 -8.60
N GLU A 49 -3.92 -6.86 -8.23
CA GLU A 49 -3.70 -8.27 -7.86
C GLU A 49 -4.60 -8.68 -6.68
N ASP A 50 -5.08 -9.92 -6.65
CA ASP A 50 -6.03 -10.42 -5.64
C ASP A 50 -5.54 -10.28 -4.18
N ASN A 51 -4.23 -10.22 -3.97
CA ASN A 51 -3.62 -10.03 -2.66
C ASN A 51 -3.46 -8.56 -2.26
N VAL A 52 -3.87 -7.62 -3.11
CA VAL A 52 -3.79 -6.17 -2.89
C VAL A 52 -5.17 -5.63 -2.53
N TYR A 53 -5.26 -5.03 -1.35
CA TYR A 53 -6.46 -4.39 -0.84
C TYR A 53 -6.28 -2.88 -0.83
N LYS A 54 -7.08 -2.20 -1.64
CA LYS A 54 -7.16 -0.75 -1.66
C LYS A 54 -7.81 -0.24 -0.36
N PHE A 55 -7.18 0.72 0.32
CA PHE A 55 -7.77 1.37 1.49
C PHE A 55 -7.63 2.90 1.49
N GLY A 56 -8.69 3.59 1.92
CA GLY A 56 -8.72 5.05 2.13
C GLY A 56 -8.80 5.88 0.83
N GLY A 57 -9.21 7.14 0.98
CA GLY A 57 -9.09 8.15 -0.07
C GLY A 57 -7.67 8.73 -0.11
N ILE A 58 -7.17 9.06 -1.29
CA ILE A 58 -5.82 9.60 -1.50
C ILE A 58 -5.81 11.08 -1.08
N VAL A 59 -4.96 11.47 -0.13
CA VAL A 59 -4.70 12.87 0.25
C VAL A 59 -3.22 13.19 0.00
N SER A 60 -2.94 14.13 -0.90
CA SER A 60 -1.56 14.56 -1.14
C SER A 60 -1.01 15.34 0.07
N LEU A 61 0.08 14.88 0.68
CA LEU A 61 0.77 15.57 1.76
C LEU A 61 2.20 15.94 1.31
N PRO A 62 2.67 17.17 1.59
CA PRO A 62 4.05 17.56 1.28
C PRO A 62 5.01 16.81 2.20
N VAL A 63 5.92 16.01 1.64
CA VAL A 63 6.99 15.34 2.39
C VAL A 63 8.32 15.81 1.81
N SER A 64 9.07 16.59 2.59
CA SER A 64 10.46 16.97 2.27
C SER A 64 10.69 17.58 0.88
N GLY A 65 9.80 18.47 0.42
CA GLY A 65 9.95 19.17 -0.86
C GLY A 65 9.54 18.36 -2.11
N SER A 66 8.99 17.15 -1.94
CA SER A 66 8.38 16.36 -3.01
C SER A 66 6.92 16.03 -2.70
N TRP A 67 6.09 15.95 -3.74
CA TRP A 67 4.68 15.61 -3.62
C TRP A 67 4.51 14.11 -3.35
N ALA A 68 4.06 13.74 -2.14
CA ALA A 68 3.71 12.36 -1.81
C ALA A 68 2.19 12.20 -1.74
N ARG A 69 1.66 11.15 -2.38
CA ARG A 69 0.25 10.74 -2.27
C ARG A 69 0.14 9.81 -1.07
N ILE A 70 -0.46 10.28 0.02
CA ILE A 70 -0.58 9.55 1.29
C ILE A 70 -2.06 9.27 1.60
N SER A 71 -2.41 8.11 2.13
CA SER A 71 -3.76 7.93 2.71
C SER A 71 -3.83 8.49 4.11
N VAL A 72 -4.75 9.44 4.31
CA VAL A 72 -5.11 9.96 5.63
C VAL A 72 -6.35 9.22 6.08
N SER A 73 -6.19 8.27 6.99
CA SER A 73 -7.32 7.72 7.74
C SER A 73 -7.52 8.56 9.01
N LEU A 74 -8.43 9.52 8.95
CA LEU A 74 -8.94 10.23 10.14
C LEU A 74 -9.86 9.27 10.91
N ARG A 75 -9.27 8.39 11.72
CA ARG A 75 -10.00 7.70 12.79
C ARG A 75 -9.57 8.29 14.11
N ALA A 76 -10.15 9.45 14.45
CA ALA A 76 -10.21 9.90 15.82
C ALA A 76 -11.02 8.85 16.62
N TYR A 77 -10.42 8.39 17.70
CA TYR A 77 -10.98 7.46 18.67
C TYR A 77 -12.37 7.95 19.11
N PRO A 78 -13.46 7.18 18.97
CA PRO A 78 -14.64 7.44 19.78
C PRO A 78 -14.36 6.92 21.19
N SER A 79 -14.46 7.83 22.15
CA SER A 79 -14.54 7.57 23.60
C SER A 79 -15.60 6.54 23.95
#